data_AF-A0A9J7LW13-F1
#
_entry.id   AF-A0A9J7LW13-F1
#
_cell.length_a   1.000
_cell.length_b   1.000
_cell.length_c   1.000
_cell.angle_alpha   90.00
_cell.angle_beta   90.00
_cell.angle_gamma   90.00
#
_symmetry.space_group_name_H-M   'P 1'
#
loop_
_entity.id
_entity.type
_entity.pdbx_description
1 polymer ?
#
loop_
_entity_poly.entity_id
_entity_poly.type
_entity_poly.pdbx_seq_one_letter_code
_entity_poly.pdbx_strand_id
1 'polypeptide(L)'
;MYGEKKIDRKKTSTRTGSLNPTFNESFMFDVTREDMKNVSLALTVAEVEQGMIGRCEIGPWTEQWREMMDTPPKPATRWCQMKELTPSCKSPAV
;
A
#
# COMPACT_ATOMS: atom_id res chain seq x y z
N MET A 1 18.58 -5.86 1.19
CA MET A 1 17.13 -6.11 1.07
C MET A 1 16.88 -6.56 -0.37
N TYR A 2 16.18 -7.68 -0.58
CA TYR A 2 15.95 -8.20 -1.94
C TYR A 2 15.17 -7.17 -2.76
N GLY A 3 15.88 -6.54 -3.69
CA GLY A 3 15.40 -5.91 -4.92
C GLY A 3 14.23 -4.94 -4.82
N GLU A 4 14.52 -3.66 -5.05
CA GLU A 4 13.56 -2.60 -5.41
C GLU A 4 12.83 -2.85 -6.76
N LYS A 5 12.69 -4.12 -7.17
CA LYS A 5 12.03 -4.52 -8.40
C LYS A 5 10.56 -4.70 -8.12
N LYS A 6 9.78 -3.75 -8.62
CA LYS A 6 8.32 -3.83 -8.64
C LYS A 6 7.85 -5.01 -9.48
N ILE A 7 7.09 -5.92 -8.86
CA ILE A 7 6.58 -7.15 -9.50
C ILE A 7 5.32 -6.85 -10.31
N ASP A 8 4.31 -6.22 -9.68
CA ASP A 8 3.05 -5.87 -10.33
C ASP A 8 2.50 -4.55 -9.73
N ARG A 9 1.60 -3.88 -10.46
CA ARG A 9 0.88 -2.70 -10.02
C ARG A 9 -0.56 -2.75 -10.47
N LYS A 10 -1.47 -2.61 -9.52
CA LYS A 10 -2.90 -2.36 -9.78
C LYS A 10 -3.30 -1.01 -9.20
N LYS A 11 -4.34 -0.42 -9.76
CA LYS A 11 -4.87 0.89 -9.35
C LYS A 11 -6.38 0.75 -9.18
N THR A 12 -6.93 1.51 -8.24
CA THR A 12 -8.38 1.62 -8.07
C THR A 12 -8.99 2.54 -9.14
N SER A 13 -10.31 2.59 -9.19
CA SER A 13 -11.01 3.72 -9.80
C SER A 13 -10.66 5.06 -9.10
N THR A 14 -10.73 6.16 -9.84
CA THR A 14 -10.61 7.51 -9.26
C THR A 14 -11.93 7.89 -8.61
N ARG A 15 -11.89 8.33 -7.36
CA ARG A 15 -13.06 8.87 -6.63
C ARG A 15 -12.89 10.36 -6.43
N THR A 16 -13.88 11.14 -6.84
CA THR A 16 -13.90 12.61 -6.73
C THR A 16 -14.99 13.07 -5.76
N GLY A 17 -14.84 14.27 -5.20
CA GLY A 17 -15.87 14.88 -4.35
C GLY A 17 -15.96 14.34 -2.91
N SER A 18 -15.01 13.51 -2.45
CA SER A 18 -14.96 13.03 -1.07
C SER A 18 -13.51 12.91 -0.57
N LEU A 19 -13.25 13.42 0.64
CA LEU A 19 -11.98 13.22 1.36
C LEU A 19 -11.88 11.83 2.01
N ASN A 20 -13.00 11.11 2.11
CA ASN A 20 -13.07 9.77 2.68
C ASN A 20 -13.65 8.80 1.62
N PRO A 21 -12.91 8.53 0.53
CA PRO A 21 -13.41 7.70 -0.54
C PRO A 21 -13.59 6.25 -0.07
N THR A 22 -14.71 5.64 -0.47
CA THR A 22 -14.93 4.19 -0.33
C THR A 22 -14.73 3.54 -1.70
N PHE A 23 -13.77 2.61 -1.79
CA PHE A 23 -13.47 1.93 -3.05
C PHE A 23 -14.20 0.60 -3.20
N ASN A 24 -14.17 -0.25 -2.16
CA ASN A 24 -14.72 -1.62 -2.19
C ASN A 24 -14.23 -2.44 -3.41
N GLU A 25 -12.99 -2.19 -3.83
CA GLU A 25 -12.34 -2.89 -4.95
C GLU A 25 -11.35 -3.92 -4.39
N SER A 26 -11.32 -5.11 -5.01
CA SER A 26 -10.40 -6.19 -4.64
C SER A 26 -9.32 -6.36 -5.71
N PHE A 27 -8.09 -6.60 -5.27
CA PHE A 27 -6.96 -6.91 -6.16
C PHE A 27 -6.48 -8.34 -5.91
N MET A 28 -6.15 -9.04 -6.99
CA MET A 28 -5.54 -10.37 -6.95
C MET A 28 -4.14 -10.29 -7.54
N PHE A 29 -3.17 -10.88 -6.83
CA PHE A 29 -1.77 -10.99 -7.24
C PHE A 29 -1.37 -12.45 -7.16
N ASP A 30 -0.75 -12.96 -8.21
CA ASP A 30 -0.24 -14.33 -8.24
C ASP A 30 1.18 -14.36 -7.65
N VAL A 31 1.31 -14.91 -6.45
CA VAL A 31 2.57 -15.01 -5.71
C VAL A 31 2.69 -16.41 -5.13
N THR A 32 3.85 -17.05 -5.31
CA THR A 32 4.09 -18.37 -4.73
C THR A 32 4.27 -18.28 -3.21
N ARG A 33 3.97 -19.35 -2.47
CA ARG A 33 4.15 -19.37 -1.00
C ARG A 33 5.62 -19.11 -0.58
N GLU A 34 6.59 -19.47 -1.41
CA GLU A 34 8.01 -19.21 -1.16
C GLU A 34 8.34 -17.71 -1.29
N ASP A 35 7.83 -17.08 -2.34
CA ASP A 35 8.01 -15.65 -2.60
C ASP A 35 7.31 -14.77 -1.57
N MET A 36 6.22 -15.24 -0.94
CA MET A 36 5.49 -14.52 0.13
C MET A 36 6.37 -14.10 1.31
N LYS A 37 7.56 -14.69 1.49
CA LYS A 37 8.54 -14.30 2.53
C LYS A 37 9.45 -13.13 2.12
N ASN A 38 9.48 -12.81 0.83
CA ASN A 38 10.41 -11.86 0.23
C ASN A 38 9.72 -10.68 -0.48
N VAL A 39 8.38 -10.68 -0.55
CA VAL A 39 7.61 -9.59 -1.17
C VAL A 39 6.91 -8.72 -0.12
N SER A 40 6.58 -7.49 -0.48
CA SER A 40 5.71 -6.61 0.29
C SER A 40 4.70 -5.92 -0.62
N LEU A 41 3.57 -5.53 -0.03
CA LEU A 41 2.54 -4.73 -0.65
C LEU A 41 2.72 -3.26 -0.26
N ALA A 42 3.01 -2.41 -1.24
CA ALA A 42 3.01 -0.97 -1.09
C ALA A 42 1.66 -0.38 -1.52
N LEU A 43 0.93 0.19 -0.56
CA LEU A 43 -0.33 0.90 -0.77
C LEU A 43 -0.05 2.39 -0.84
N THR A 44 -0.43 3.04 -1.93
CA THR A 44 -0.19 4.48 -2.15
C THR A 44 -1.51 5.19 -2.38
N VAL A 45 -1.78 6.20 -1.57
CA VAL A 45 -2.88 7.15 -1.81
C VAL A 45 -2.31 8.30 -2.61
N ALA A 46 -2.93 8.60 -3.75
CA ALA A 46 -2.51 9.67 -4.63
C ALA A 46 -3.73 10.44 -5.13
N GLU A 47 -3.55 11.75 -5.23
CA GLU A 47 -4.44 12.64 -5.95
C GLU A 47 -3.97 12.76 -7.41
N VAL A 48 -4.91 12.99 -8.33
CA VAL A 48 -4.64 13.06 -9.77
C VAL A 48 -3.71 14.23 -10.11
N GLU A 49 -3.87 15.39 -9.45
CA GLU A 49 -3.14 16.61 -9.76
C GLU A 49 -1.93 16.81 -8.85
N GLN A 50 -2.08 16.63 -7.54
CA GLN A 50 -1.02 16.85 -6.55
C GLN A 50 -0.06 15.65 -6.40
N GLY A 51 -0.42 14.49 -6.96
CA GLY A 51 0.38 13.28 -6.87
C GLY A 51 0.20 12.54 -5.55
N MET A 52 1.26 11.86 -5.08
CA MET A 52 1.16 10.97 -3.93
C MET A 52 0.97 11.76 -2.61
N ILE A 53 -0.12 11.44 -1.89
CA ILE A 53 -0.44 11.99 -0.57
C ILE A 53 0.31 11.21 0.52
N GLY A 54 0.34 9.88 0.39
CA GLY A 54 1.04 9.05 1.34
C GLY A 54 1.09 7.58 0.97
N ARG A 55 1.84 6.83 1.77
CA ARG A 55 2.10 5.42 1.53
C ARG A 55 2.01 4.61 2.82
N CYS A 56 1.51 3.40 2.67
CA CYS A 56 1.56 2.33 3.66
C CYS A 56 2.28 1.12 3.04
N GLU A 57 2.94 0.32 3.86
CA GLU A 57 3.57 -0.92 3.41
C GLU A 57 3.22 -2.07 4.34
N ILE A 58 2.80 -3.18 3.75
CA ILE A 58 2.44 -4.42 4.42
C ILE A 58 3.36 -5.50 3.88
N GLY A 59 4.12 -6.16 4.75
CA GLY A 59 5.07 -7.19 4.35
C GLY A 59 5.39 -8.14 5.49
N PRO A 60 6.31 -9.10 5.30
CA PRO A 60 6.65 -10.17 6.25
C PRO A 60 6.96 -9.70 7.68
N TRP A 61 7.43 -8.46 7.83
CA TRP A 61 7.73 -7.84 9.14
C TRP A 61 6.51 -7.26 9.86
N THR A 62 5.35 -7.21 9.20
CA THR A 62 4.11 -6.65 9.77
C THR A 62 3.24 -7.74 10.40
N GLU A 63 2.55 -7.39 11.48
CA GLU A 63 1.65 -8.31 12.17
C GLU A 63 0.51 -8.79 11.25
N GLN A 64 -0.05 -7.89 10.43
CA GLN A 64 -1.12 -8.21 9.49
C GLN A 64 -0.69 -9.26 8.45
N TRP A 65 0.54 -9.17 7.93
CA TRP A 65 1.06 -10.16 6.98
C TRP A 65 1.26 -11.52 7.65
N ARG A 66 1.80 -11.54 8.88
CA ARG A 66 1.95 -12.77 9.65
C ARG A 66 0.61 -13.43 9.92
N GLU A 67 -0.39 -12.66 10.36
CA GLU A 67 -1.76 -13.15 10.58
C GLU A 67 -2.37 -13.78 9.32
N MET A 68 -2.18 -13.14 8.15
CA MET A 68 -2.61 -13.66 6.85
C MET A 68 -1.91 -14.99 6.50
N MET A 69 -0.61 -15.11 6.79
CA MET A 69 0.17 -16.32 6.50
C MET A 69 -0.18 -17.49 7.45
N ASP A 70 -0.47 -17.18 8.71
CA ASP A 70 -0.77 -18.16 9.76
C ASP A 70 -2.24 -18.63 9.73
N THR A 71 -3.17 -17.79 9.25
CA THR A 71 -4.62 -18.10 9.20
C THR A 71 -5.24 -17.96 7.79
N PRO A 72 -4.81 -18.76 6.80
CA PRO A 72 -5.06 -18.51 5.36
C PRO A 72 -6.44 -18.89 4.77
N PRO A 73 -7.58 -18.76 5.46
CA PRO A 73 -8.80 -18.38 4.73
C PRO A 73 -9.52 -17.16 5.30
N LYS A 74 -9.02 -16.56 6.39
CA LYS A 74 -9.69 -15.39 6.99
C LYS A 74 -9.13 -14.10 6.38
N PRO A 75 -9.98 -13.22 5.81
CA PRO A 75 -9.52 -11.91 5.39
C PRO A 75 -9.03 -11.13 6.60
N ALA A 76 -7.77 -10.66 6.55
CA ALA A 76 -7.20 -9.79 7.57
C ALA A 76 -7.57 -8.33 7.26
N THR A 77 -8.63 -7.83 7.90
CA THR A 77 -9.04 -6.43 7.79
C THR A 77 -8.36 -5.61 8.88
N ARG A 78 -7.48 -4.68 8.48
CA ARG A 78 -6.90 -3.69 9.40
C ARG A 78 -6.80 -2.32 8.73
N TRP A 79 -6.92 -1.29 9.56
CA TRP A 79 -6.50 0.06 9.18
C TRP A 79 -4.98 0.11 9.12
N CYS A 80 -4.46 0.74 8.07
CA CYS A 80 -3.04 1.07 8.00
C CYS A 80 -2.83 2.56 8.25
N GLN A 81 -1.90 2.89 9.15
CA GLN A 81 -1.49 4.27 9.33
C GLN A 81 -0.64 4.70 8.14
N MET A 82 -1.15 5.68 7.39
CA MET A 82 -0.44 6.27 6.27
C MET A 82 0.76 7.05 6.79
N LYS A 83 1.93 6.81 6.19
CA LYS A 83 3.10 7.66 6.39
C LYS A 83 3.07 8.76 5.34
N GLU A 84 3.05 10.00 5.80
CA GLU A 84 3.26 11.15 4.94
C GLU A 84 4.69 11.07 4.41
N LEU A 85 4.84 11.19 3.10
CA LEU A 85 6.14 11.49 2.53
C LEU A 85 6.27 12.99 2.61
N THR A 86 6.97 13.46 3.64
CA THR A 86 7.29 14.88 3.75
C THR A 86 7.86 15.33 2.40
N PRO A 87 7.35 16.43 1.81
CA PRO A 87 8.09 17.08 0.74
C PRO A 87 9.33 17.69 1.40
N SER A 88 10.43 16.93 1.46
CA SER A 88 11.73 17.55 1.62
C SER A 88 11.88 18.53 0.46
N CYS A 89 12.01 19.81 0.78
CA CYS A 89 12.08 20.96 -0.14
C CYS A 89 10.72 21.56 -0.55
N LYS A 90 10.08 22.26 0.39
CA LYS A 90 9.75 23.65 0.11
C LYS A 90 10.71 24.51 0.93
N SER A 91 11.71 25.09 0.26
CA SER A 91 12.43 26.23 0.84
C SER A 91 11.41 27.33 1.15
N PRO A 92 11.42 27.91 2.37
CA PRO A 92 10.81 29.22 2.54
C PRO A 92 11.72 30.22 1.82
N ALA A 93 11.22 30.78 0.73
CA ALA A 93 11.75 32.03 0.19
C ALA A 93 11.32 33.15 1.13
N VAL A 94 12.22 33.57 2.02
CA VAL A 94 12.37 34.96 2.49
C VAL A 94 13.86 35.20 2.70
#